data_AF-A0A9W6L1B3-F1
#
_entry.id   AF-A0A9W6L1B3-F1
#
_cell.length_a   1.000
_cell.length_b   1.000
_cell.length_c   1.000
_cell.angle_alpha   90.00
_cell.angle_beta   90.00
_cell.angle_gamma   90.00
#
_symmetry.space_group_name_H-M   'P 1'
#
loop_
_entity.id
_entity.type
_entity.pdbx_description
1 polymer ?
#
loop_
_entity_poly.entity_id
_entity_poly.type
_entity_poly.pdbx_seq_one_letter_code
_entity_poly.pdbx_strand_id
1 'polypeptide(L)' 'MWFADDPADLDRAKAACRGCPMRAECLAGALRRREPWGVWGGEIFQEGVVVPVKRRPGRPRKHPR' A
#
# COMPACT_ATOMS: atom_id res chain seq x y z
N MET A 1 0.61 8.14 -7.74
CA MET A 1 1.26 7.98 -6.41
C MET A 1 1.07 6.55 -5.93
N TRP A 2 1.71 5.57 -6.58
CA TRP A 2 1.59 4.14 -6.19
C TRP A 2 2.49 3.78 -5.02
N PHE A 3 3.34 4.72 -4.64
CA PHE A 3 4.47 4.60 -3.74
C PHE A 3 4.36 5.76 -2.75
N ALA A 4 3.21 5.89 -2.07
CA ALA A 4 2.92 7.01 -1.20
C ALA A 4 3.05 6.64 0.29
N ASP A 5 3.41 7.61 1.12
CA ASP A 5 3.27 7.49 2.58
C ASP A 5 1.90 7.96 3.06
N ASP A 6 1.32 8.96 2.39
CA ASP A 6 0.03 9.52 2.78
C ASP A 6 -1.14 8.59 2.43
N PRO A 7 -2.05 8.31 3.40
CA PRO A 7 -3.21 7.47 3.16
C PRO A 7 -4.13 7.96 2.04
N ALA A 8 -4.31 9.27 1.86
CA ALA A 8 -5.18 9.82 0.83
C ALA A 8 -4.62 9.55 -0.57
N ASP A 9 -3.29 9.55 -0.72
CA ASP A 9 -2.63 9.20 -1.97
C ASP A 9 -2.71 7.70 -2.29
N LEU A 10 -2.63 6.85 -1.26
CA LEU A 10 -2.86 5.43 -1.42
C LEU A 10 -4.30 5.15 -1.85
N ASP A 11 -5.29 5.80 -1.25
CA ASP A 11 -6.70 5.64 -1.65
C ASP A 11 -6.96 6.12 -3.07
N ARG A 12 -6.33 7.24 -3.50
CA ARG A 12 -6.34 7.68 -4.90
C ARG A 12 -5.77 6.60 -5.83
N ALA A 13 -4.64 6.00 -5.48
CA ALA A 13 -4.04 4.92 -6.27
C ALA A 13 -4.92 3.67 -6.32
N LYS A 14 -5.57 3.28 -5.21
CA LYS A 14 -6.54 2.17 -5.20
C LYS A 14 -7.72 2.45 -6.13
N ALA A 15 -8.25 3.66 -6.10
CA ALA A 15 -9.35 4.06 -6.97
C ALA A 15 -8.97 3.99 -8.45
N ALA A 16 -7.74 4.40 -8.80
CA ALA A 16 -7.22 4.28 -10.15
C ALA A 16 -7.11 2.82 -10.64
N CYS A 17 -7.00 1.84 -9.73
CA CYS A 17 -6.96 0.43 -10.11
C CYS A 17 -8.32 -0.13 -10.56
N ARG A 18 -9.49 0.50 -10.27
CA ARG A 18 -10.82 -0.13 -10.44
C ARG A 18 -11.11 -0.67 -11.84
N GLY A 19 -10.62 0.00 -12.89
CA GLY A 19 -10.84 -0.38 -14.29
C GLY A 19 -9.69 -1.17 -14.94
N CYS A 20 -8.64 -1.51 -14.19
CA CYS A 20 -7.49 -2.20 -14.77
C CYS A 20 -7.82 -3.70 -14.98
N PRO A 21 -7.66 -4.25 -16.20
CA PRO A 21 -7.91 -5.67 -16.45
C PRO A 21 -6.88 -6.59 -15.77
N MET A 22 -5.68 -6.07 -15.49
CA MET A 22 -4.55 -6.84 -14.97
C MET A 22 -4.43 -6.77 -13.44
N ARG A 23 -5.46 -6.33 -12.72
CA ARG A 23 -5.40 -6.18 -11.25
C ARG A 23 -4.94 -7.44 -10.54
N ALA A 24 -5.48 -8.59 -10.96
CA ALA A 24 -5.16 -9.89 -10.37
C ALA A 24 -3.67 -10.25 -10.59
N GLU A 25 -3.17 -10.10 -11.82
CA GLU A 25 -1.77 -10.38 -12.14
C GLU A 25 -0.81 -9.40 -11.47
N CYS A 26 -1.19 -8.12 -11.41
CA CYS A 26 -0.45 -7.08 -10.70
C CYS A 26 -0.31 -7.41 -9.21
N LEU A 27 -1.42 -7.80 -8.56
CA LEU A 27 -1.43 -8.23 -7.17
C LEU A 27 -0.59 -9.49 -6.97
N ALA A 28 -0.75 -10.50 -7.83
CA ALA A 28 0.02 -11.74 -7.76
C ALA A 28 1.52 -11.50 -7.92
N GLY A 29 1.92 -10.59 -8.83
CA GLY A 29 3.30 -10.17 -9.01
C GLY A 29 3.87 -9.50 -7.76
N ALA A 30 3.11 -8.61 -7.13
CA ALA A 30 3.52 -7.93 -5.91
C ALA A 30 3.67 -8.88 -4.72
N LEU A 31 2.75 -9.84 -4.57
CA LEU A 31 2.84 -10.91 -3.57
C LEU A 31 4.09 -11.76 -3.77
N ARG A 32 4.35 -12.20 -5.01
CA ARG A 32 5.53 -13.01 -5.35
C ARG A 32 6.85 -12.31 -5.02
N ARG A 33 6.93 -11.01 -5.27
CA ARG A 33 8.14 -10.20 -5.01
C ARG A 33 8.22 -9.68 -3.59
N ARG A 34 7.17 -9.88 -2.78
CA ARG A 34 7.02 -9.31 -1.44
C ARG A 34 7.31 -7.81 -1.45
N GLU A 35 6.62 -7.11 -2.35
CA GLU A 35 6.82 -5.67 -2.52
C GLU A 35 6.75 -4.95 -1.18
N PRO A 36 7.79 -4.18 -0.80
CA PRO A 36 7.92 -3.69 0.56
C PRO A 36 6.88 -2.63 0.90
N TRP A 37 6.32 -1.94 -0.10
CA TRP A 37 5.31 -0.91 0.09
C TRP A 37 4.60 -0.54 -1.23
N GLY A 38 3.48 0.18 -1.12
CA GLY A 38 2.79 0.81 -2.25
C GLY A 38 1.40 0.26 -2.52
N VAL A 39 0.79 0.59 -3.66
CA VAL A 39 -0.50 0.06 -4.10
C VAL A 39 -0.33 -0.83 -5.31
N TRP A 40 -0.79 -2.08 -5.19
CA TRP A 40 -0.67 -3.12 -6.20
C TRP A 40 -2.02 -3.83 -6.39
N GLY A 41 -2.53 -3.87 -7.62
CA GLY A 41 -3.83 -4.50 -7.92
C GLY A 41 -5.07 -3.87 -7.24
N GLY A 42 -4.91 -2.73 -6.58
CA GLY A 42 -5.93 -2.08 -5.75
C GLY A 42 -5.79 -2.34 -4.25
N GLU A 43 -4.72 -3.02 -3.83
CA GLU A 43 -4.41 -3.33 -2.44
C GLU A 43 -3.18 -2.54 -1.96
N ILE A 44 -3.15 -2.16 -0.69
CA ILE A 44 -1.98 -1.48 -0.10
C ILE A 44 -1.02 -2.54 0.44
N PHE A 45 0.25 -2.41 0.11
CA PHE A 45 1.35 -3.19 0.65
C PHE A 45 2.10 -2.41 1.71
N GLN A 46 2.44 -3.09 2.79
CA GLN A 46 3.33 -2.61 3.83
C GLN A 46 4.14 -3.80 4.34
N GLU A 47 5.46 -3.71 4.31
CA GLU A 47 6.38 -4.75 4.76
C GLU A 47 6.14 -6.12 4.09
N GLY A 48 5.74 -6.11 2.81
CA GLY A 48 5.47 -7.31 2.03
C GLY A 48 4.12 -7.98 2.31
N VAL A 49 3.24 -7.36 3.11
CA VAL A 49 1.88 -7.84 3.37
C VAL A 49 0.82 -6.85 2.89
N VAL A 50 -0.34 -7.38 2.51
CA VAL A 50 -1.50 -6.57 2.17
C VAL A 50 -2.14 -6.03 3.45
N VAL A 51 -2.36 -4.72 3.50
CA VAL A 51 -3.05 -4.02 4.58
C VAL A 51 -4.25 -3.25 4.03
N PRO A 52 -5.36 -3.14 4.80
CA PRO A 52 -6.54 -2.40 4.34
C PRO A 52 -6.29 -0.88 4.26
N VAL A 53 -5.41 -0.37 5.14
CA VAL A 53 -5.03 1.05 5.24
C VAL A 53 -3.62 1.17 5.81
N LYS A 54 -2.81 2.11 5.28
CA LYS A 54 -1.54 2.49 5.89
C LYS A 54 -1.80 3.40 7.08
N ARG A 55 -1.39 2.98 8.27
CA ARG A 55 -1.48 3.82 9.47
C ARG A 55 -0.35 4.83 9.45
N ARG A 56 -0.65 6.11 9.66
CA ARG A 56 0.38 7.11 9.90
C ARG A 56 1.20 6.71 11.13
N PRO A 57 2.52 6.95 11.14
CA PRO A 57 3.32 6.74 12.34
C PRO A 57 2.65 7.42 13.54
N GLY A 58 2.51 6.68 14.64
CA GLY A 58 2.05 7.26 15.88
C GLY A 58 2.99 8.39 16.30
N ARG A 59 2.45 9.41 17.00
CA ARG A 59 3.31 10.45 17.58
C ARG A 59 4.42 9.78 18.40
N PRO A 60 5.70 10.15 18.19
CA PRO A 60 6.81 9.62 18.99
C PRO A 60 6.52 9.77 20.48
N ARG A 61 6.91 8.76 21.28
CA ARG A 61 6.80 8.85 22.74
C ARG A 61 7.73 9.97 23.24
N LYS A 62 7.27 10.79 24.18
CA LYS A 62 8.01 11.98 24.67
C LYS A 62 9.36 11.66 25.34
N HIS A 63 9.56 10.42 25.81
CA HIS A 63 10.80 10.01 26.48
C HIS A 63 11.23 8.61 25.97
N PRO A 64 12.46 8.45 25.44
CA PRO A 64 13.07 7.15 25.23
C PRO A 64 13.46 6.54 26.59
N ARG A 65 13.35 5.22 26.71
CA ARG A 65 13.64 4.46 27.94
C ARG A 65 15.09 4.01 27.96
#